data_AF-Q74I15-F1
#
_entry.id   AF-Q74I15-F1
#
_cell.length_a   1.000
_cell.length_b   1.000
_cell.length_c   1.000
_cell.angle_alpha   90.00
_cell.angle_beta   90.00
_cell.angle_gamma   90.00
#
_symmetry.space_group_name_H-M   'P 1'
#
loop_
_entity.id
_entity.type
_entity.pdbx_description
1 polymer ?
#
loop_
_entity_poly.entity_id
_entity_poly.type
_entity_poly.pdbx_seq_one_letter_code
_entity_poly.pdbx_strand_id
1 'polypeptide(L)'
;MKMHKFVYDTKKPLGSPTGFRVLAIVIILIITFIYIKLLPTTLPRIIKNEESNNVLFYPFFLLIVPVICPLWKWINFNIIHYKEFYALKKVIQSAQLVDYDDKNKTSIFSMRQVVAGIKVIYEKISNGDIEISFYPNGIKNSDRVRQLTDRLQEAFDLTVISVDNQLTHTTYVLGDISSNKKEVNNDDF
;
A
#
# COMPACT_ATOMS: atom_id res chain seq x y z
N MET A 1 11.04 -19.22 -6.29
CA MET A 1 11.10 -17.78 -6.60
C MET A 1 10.02 -17.06 -5.81
N LYS A 2 10.35 -16.18 -4.85
CA LYS A 2 9.32 -15.41 -4.13
C LYS A 2 8.80 -14.32 -5.07
N MET A 3 7.50 -14.33 -5.33
CA MET A 3 6.84 -13.31 -6.16
C MET A 3 6.86 -11.98 -5.40
N HIS A 4 7.84 -11.12 -5.70
CA HIS A 4 7.95 -9.78 -5.12
C HIS A 4 7.01 -8.84 -5.86
N LYS A 5 5.71 -8.94 -5.54
CA LYS A 5 4.66 -8.12 -6.10
C LYS A 5 3.95 -7.34 -5.01
N PHE A 6 3.81 -6.03 -5.20
CA PHE A 6 2.97 -5.22 -4.33
C PHE A 6 2.18 -4.16 -5.10
N VAL A 7 1.04 -3.79 -4.54
CA VAL A 7 0.15 -2.79 -5.12
C VAL A 7 0.06 -1.62 -4.15
N TYR A 8 0.53 -0.46 -4.60
CA TYR A 8 0.50 0.77 -3.84
C TYR A 8 -0.55 1.72 -4.40
N ASP A 9 -1.58 2.03 -3.60
CA ASP A 9 -2.61 3.00 -3.96
C ASP A 9 -2.40 4.27 -3.13
N THR A 10 -1.97 5.36 -3.77
CA THR A 10 -1.69 6.64 -3.07
C THR A 10 -2.96 7.29 -2.51
N LYS A 11 -4.14 6.98 -3.06
CA LYS A 11 -5.42 7.42 -2.50
C LYS A 11 -5.76 6.65 -1.22
N LYS A 12 -5.26 5.41 -1.09
CA LYS A 12 -5.51 4.49 0.03
C LYS A 12 -4.26 3.68 0.39
N PRO A 13 -3.21 4.30 0.95
CA PRO A 13 -1.87 3.70 1.08
C PRO A 13 -1.86 2.40 1.91
N LEU A 14 -2.73 2.30 2.92
CA LEU A 14 -2.88 1.11 3.78
C LEU A 14 -4.23 0.40 3.56
N GLY A 15 -4.86 0.63 2.40
CA GLY A 15 -6.33 0.54 2.32
C GLY A 15 -6.95 1.77 2.97
N SER A 16 -8.25 1.98 2.78
CA SER A 16 -8.94 3.18 3.28
C SER A 16 -8.68 3.32 4.79
N PRO A 17 -7.88 4.30 5.26
CA PRO A 17 -7.68 4.51 6.69
C PRO A 17 -9.04 4.75 7.34
N THR A 18 -9.90 5.49 6.65
CA THR A 18 -11.29 5.73 7.02
C THR A 18 -12.13 4.45 7.07
N GLY A 19 -11.94 3.51 6.13
CA GLY A 19 -12.72 2.27 6.04
C GLY A 19 -12.37 1.27 7.13
N PHE A 20 -11.07 1.03 7.37
CA PHE A 20 -10.63 0.20 8.51
C PHE A 20 -10.94 0.86 9.85
N ARG A 21 -10.88 2.20 9.95
CA ARG A 21 -11.29 2.92 11.15
C ARG A 21 -12.79 2.85 11.39
N VAL A 22 -13.63 3.02 10.36
CA VAL A 22 -15.08 2.86 10.48
C VAL A 22 -15.42 1.41 10.86
N LEU A 23 -14.76 0.43 10.24
CA LEU A 23 -14.91 -0.98 10.61
C LEU A 23 -14.52 -1.22 12.07
N ALA A 24 -13.39 -0.64 12.53
CA ALA A 24 -12.97 -0.72 13.92
C ALA A 24 -13.98 -0.06 14.87
N ILE A 25 -14.52 1.12 14.54
CA ILE A 25 -15.55 1.80 15.34
C ILE A 25 -16.81 0.95 15.43
N VAL A 26 -17.27 0.38 14.32
CA VAL A 26 -18.45 -0.50 14.28
C VAL A 26 -18.21 -1.75 15.15
N ILE A 27 -17.05 -2.37 15.04
CA ILE A 27 -16.68 -3.54 15.84
C ILE A 27 -16.57 -3.16 17.33
N ILE A 28 -16.00 -2.00 17.67
CA ILE A 28 -15.96 -1.49 19.05
C ILE A 28 -17.38 -1.32 19.59
N LEU A 29 -18.30 -0.70 18.85
CA LEU A 29 -19.69 -0.53 19.27
C LEU A 29 -20.40 -1.88 19.50
N ILE A 30 -20.18 -2.85 18.62
CA ILE A 30 -20.70 -4.22 18.76
C ILE A 30 -20.14 -4.89 20.02
N ILE A 31 -18.83 -4.79 20.24
CA ILE A 31 -18.16 -5.34 21.43
C ILE A 31 -18.71 -4.68 22.70
N THR A 32 -18.83 -3.36 22.72
CA THR A 32 -19.42 -2.62 23.85
C THR A 32 -20.84 -3.09 24.13
N PHE A 33 -21.67 -3.28 23.11
CA PHE A 33 -23.03 -3.80 23.27
C PHE A 33 -23.04 -5.23 23.84
N ILE A 34 -22.15 -6.10 23.35
CA ILE A 34 -21.98 -7.45 23.89
C ILE A 34 -21.60 -7.38 25.37
N TYR A 35 -20.64 -6.54 25.76
CA TYR A 35 -20.24 -6.38 27.16
C TYR A 35 -21.36 -5.86 28.06
N ILE A 36 -22.15 -4.89 27.61
CA ILE A 36 -23.29 -4.38 28.37
C ILE A 36 -24.27 -5.51 28.72
N LYS A 37 -24.45 -6.49 27.83
CA LYS A 37 -25.26 -7.68 28.10
C LYS A 37 -24.54 -8.78 28.88
N LEU A 38 -23.25 -9.00 28.61
CA LEU A 38 -22.48 -10.09 29.21
C LEU A 38 -22.10 -9.81 30.67
N LEU A 39 -21.52 -8.63 30.95
CA LEU A 39 -20.99 -8.23 32.27
C LEU A 39 -21.94 -8.50 33.44
N PRO A 40 -23.22 -8.07 33.41
CA PRO A 40 -24.11 -8.28 34.56
C PRO A 40 -24.41 -9.76 34.84
N THR A 41 -24.23 -10.65 33.86
CA THR A 41 -24.52 -12.09 34.01
C THR A 41 -23.28 -12.92 34.30
N THR A 42 -22.16 -12.63 33.64
CA THR A 42 -20.93 -13.43 33.73
C THR A 42 -20.01 -12.97 34.86
N LEU A 43 -19.96 -11.66 35.17
CA LEU A 43 -19.09 -11.14 36.22
C LEU A 43 -19.42 -11.74 37.62
N PRO A 44 -20.70 -11.85 38.03
CA PRO A 44 -21.03 -12.49 39.31
C PRO A 44 -20.69 -13.99 39.35
N ARG A 45 -20.83 -14.70 38.22
CA ARG A 45 -20.53 -16.13 38.10
C ARG A 45 -19.03 -16.40 38.13
N ILE A 46 -18.25 -15.53 37.50
CA ILE A 46 -16.78 -15.55 37.58
C ILE A 46 -16.32 -15.33 39.03
N ILE A 47 -16.88 -14.36 39.75
CA ILE A 47 -16.55 -14.11 41.16
C ILE A 47 -16.87 -15.33 42.04
N LYS A 48 -17.91 -16.09 41.69
CA LYS A 48 -18.28 -17.35 42.34
C LYS A 48 -17.48 -18.57 41.87
N ASN A 49 -16.49 -18.40 40.99
CA ASN A 49 -15.72 -19.47 40.34
C ASN A 49 -16.57 -20.47 39.53
N GLU A 50 -17.76 -20.08 39.08
CA GLU A 50 -18.68 -20.92 38.28
C GLU A 50 -18.40 -20.84 36.77
N GLU A 51 -17.76 -19.76 36.31
CA GLU A 51 -17.41 -19.53 34.90
C GLU A 51 -15.95 -19.09 34.75
N SER A 52 -15.34 -19.44 33.61
CA SER A 52 -13.97 -19.04 33.28
C SER A 52 -13.90 -17.58 32.84
N ASN A 53 -12.86 -16.87 33.29
CA ASN A 53 -12.54 -15.50 32.87
C ASN A 53 -12.37 -15.38 31.34
N ASN A 54 -12.05 -16.48 30.64
CA ASN A 54 -11.89 -16.53 29.18
C ASN A 54 -13.13 -16.06 28.42
N VAL A 55 -14.33 -16.19 29.03
CA VAL A 55 -15.60 -15.72 28.44
C VAL A 55 -15.58 -14.21 28.16
N LEU A 56 -14.88 -13.44 29.02
CA LEU A 56 -14.71 -12.01 28.82
C LEU A 56 -13.71 -11.68 27.71
N PHE A 57 -12.90 -12.61 27.22
CA PHE A 57 -11.91 -12.33 26.18
C PHE A 57 -12.42 -12.61 24.77
N TYR A 58 -13.42 -13.48 24.59
CA TYR A 58 -13.96 -13.83 23.27
C TYR A 58 -14.41 -12.64 22.40
N PRO A 59 -15.08 -11.60 22.94
CA PRO A 59 -15.50 -10.46 22.13
C PRO A 59 -14.32 -9.70 21.50
N PHE A 60 -13.15 -9.68 22.15
CA PHE A 60 -11.96 -9.02 21.62
C PHE A 60 -11.38 -9.70 20.37
N PHE A 61 -11.67 -10.98 20.13
CA PHE A 61 -11.23 -11.66 18.90
C PHE A 61 -11.84 -11.02 17.65
N LEU A 62 -12.98 -10.33 17.76
CA LEU A 62 -13.57 -9.59 16.64
C LEU A 62 -12.71 -8.40 16.19
N LEU A 63 -11.84 -7.86 17.05
CA LEU A 63 -10.89 -6.80 16.69
C LEU A 63 -9.66 -7.30 15.96
N ILE A 64 -9.45 -8.61 15.87
CA ILE A 64 -8.27 -9.18 15.21
C ILE A 64 -8.24 -8.82 13.73
N VAL A 65 -9.35 -8.99 13.02
CA VAL A 65 -9.44 -8.72 11.57
C VAL A 65 -9.16 -7.24 11.21
N PRO A 66 -9.85 -6.24 11.79
CA PRO A 66 -9.62 -4.83 11.45
C PRO A 66 -8.22 -4.33 11.87
N VAL A 67 -7.51 -5.03 12.76
CA VAL A 67 -6.18 -4.67 13.24
C VAL A 67 -5.08 -5.39 12.45
N ILE A 68 -5.20 -6.70 12.24
CA ILE A 68 -4.20 -7.51 11.53
C ILE A 68 -4.10 -7.10 10.06
N CYS A 69 -5.22 -6.88 9.36
CA CYS A 69 -5.18 -6.54 7.93
C CYS A 69 -4.34 -5.28 7.62
N PRO A 70 -4.56 -4.12 8.26
CA PRO A 70 -3.74 -2.94 8.03
C PRO A 70 -2.31 -3.10 8.57
N LEU A 71 -2.11 -3.79 9.69
CA LEU A 71 -0.77 -4.09 10.22
C LEU A 71 0.04 -4.93 9.24
N TRP A 72 -0.55 -5.98 8.67
CA TRP A 72 0.10 -6.83 7.69
C TRP A 72 0.51 -6.04 6.44
N LYS A 73 -0.38 -5.18 5.94
CA LYS A 73 -0.10 -4.31 4.80
C LYS A 73 1.00 -3.28 5.13
N TRP A 74 0.99 -2.73 6.35
CA TRP A 74 2.05 -1.83 6.83
C TRP A 74 3.40 -2.53 6.92
N ILE A 75 3.45 -3.74 7.50
CA ILE A 75 4.66 -4.59 7.57
C ILE A 75 5.17 -4.90 6.16
N ASN A 76 4.29 -5.25 5.24
CA ASN A 76 4.68 -5.57 3.87
C ASN A 76 5.39 -4.38 3.18
N PHE A 77 4.90 -3.16 3.35
CA PHE A 77 5.53 -1.98 2.76
C PHE A 77 6.76 -1.47 3.50
N ASN A 78 6.76 -1.49 4.84
CA ASN A 78 7.82 -0.85 5.64
C ASN A 78 8.94 -1.82 6.05
N ILE A 79 8.73 -3.13 5.94
CA ILE A 79 9.72 -4.15 6.33
C ILE A 79 10.13 -5.00 5.12
N ILE A 80 9.17 -5.57 4.39
CA ILE A 80 9.47 -6.54 3.31
C ILE A 80 9.92 -5.83 2.03
N HIS A 81 9.18 -4.81 1.60
CA HIS A 81 9.43 -4.04 0.37
C HIS A 81 9.92 -2.62 0.65
N TYR A 82 10.62 -2.42 1.76
CA TYR A 82 10.99 -1.09 2.25
C TYR A 82 11.75 -0.25 1.22
N LYS A 83 12.76 -0.84 0.57
CA LYS A 83 13.63 -0.11 -0.38
C LYS A 83 12.84 0.31 -1.61
N GLU A 84 12.11 -0.63 -2.21
CA GLU A 84 11.32 -0.43 -3.42
C GLU A 84 10.16 0.54 -3.17
N PHE A 85 9.52 0.43 -2.01
CA PHE A 85 8.46 1.33 -1.58
C PHE A 85 8.95 2.76 -1.39
N TYR A 86 10.12 2.94 -0.76
CA TYR A 86 10.70 4.26 -0.54
C TYR A 86 11.15 4.92 -1.86
N ALA A 87 11.76 4.15 -2.76
CA ALA A 87 12.12 4.60 -4.11
C ALA A 87 10.88 5.07 -4.88
N LEU A 88 9.81 4.26 -4.93
CA LEU A 88 8.54 4.66 -5.53
C LEU A 88 7.96 5.92 -4.89
N LYS A 89 7.97 6.01 -3.56
CA LYS A 89 7.45 7.18 -2.84
C LYS A 89 8.21 8.45 -3.25
N LYS A 90 9.53 8.38 -3.40
CA LYS A 90 10.37 9.50 -3.89
C LYS A 90 9.95 9.92 -5.30
N VAL A 91 9.75 8.98 -6.23
CA VAL A 91 9.31 9.26 -7.61
C VAL A 91 7.92 9.91 -7.64
N ILE A 92 6.99 9.37 -6.86
CA ILE A 92 5.61 9.87 -6.80
C ILE A 92 5.56 11.30 -6.27
N GLN A 93 6.36 11.59 -5.24
CA GLN A 93 6.46 12.93 -4.65
C GLN A 93 7.15 13.91 -5.58
N SER A 94 8.27 13.53 -6.21
CA SER A 94 9.01 14.40 -7.12
C SER A 94 8.22 14.73 -8.40
N ALA A 95 7.38 13.81 -8.85
CA ALA A 95 6.52 14.00 -10.01
C ALA A 95 5.17 14.68 -9.68
N GLN A 96 4.88 14.95 -8.41
CA GLN A 96 3.61 15.50 -7.93
C GLN A 96 2.40 14.70 -8.45
N LEU A 97 2.48 13.37 -8.36
CA LEU A 97 1.44 12.45 -8.85
C LEU A 97 0.30 12.23 -7.83
N VAL A 98 0.12 13.16 -6.90
CA VAL A 98 -0.91 13.11 -5.87
C VAL A 98 -1.52 14.50 -5.74
N ASP A 99 -2.83 14.60 -5.98
CA ASP A 99 -3.56 15.84 -5.82
C ASP A 99 -4.18 15.90 -4.43
N TYR A 100 -3.79 16.92 -3.68
CA TYR A 100 -4.38 17.24 -2.37
C TYR A 100 -5.49 18.27 -2.55
N ASP A 101 -6.49 18.25 -1.66
CA ASP A 101 -7.52 19.30 -1.63
C ASP A 101 -6.86 20.65 -1.26
N ASP A 102 -7.13 21.68 -2.07
CA ASP A 102 -6.58 23.04 -1.93
C ASP A 102 -7.17 23.78 -0.73
N LYS A 103 -8.35 23.36 -0.25
CA LYS A 103 -8.97 23.98 0.93
C LYS A 103 -8.32 23.40 2.16
N ASN A 104 -8.15 24.20 3.21
CA ASN A 104 -7.80 23.83 4.60
C ASN A 104 -8.78 22.82 5.25
N LYS A 105 -9.42 21.95 4.46
CA LYS A 105 -10.01 20.70 4.89
C LYS A 105 -8.88 19.75 5.21
N THR A 106 -8.26 19.98 6.36
CA THR A 106 -7.83 18.85 7.15
C THR A 106 -9.02 17.88 7.22
N SER A 107 -8.81 16.62 6.86
CA SER A 107 -9.79 15.60 7.23
C SER A 107 -9.99 15.67 8.75
N ILE A 108 -11.03 15.00 9.26
CA ILE A 108 -11.40 14.96 10.70
C ILE A 108 -10.18 14.66 11.63
N PHE A 109 -9.06 14.18 11.08
CA PHE A 109 -7.81 13.89 11.80
C PHE A 109 -6.54 14.54 11.20
N SER A 110 -6.59 15.80 10.77
CA SER A 110 -5.41 16.64 10.46
C SER A 110 -4.51 16.18 9.28
N MET A 111 -4.93 15.18 8.50
CA MET A 111 -4.28 14.80 7.25
C MET A 111 -4.91 15.56 6.07
N ARG A 112 -4.06 16.05 5.14
CA ARG A 112 -4.54 16.62 3.86
C ARG A 112 -5.28 15.54 3.09
N GLN A 113 -6.51 15.83 2.69
CA GLN A 113 -7.33 14.90 1.93
C GLN A 113 -6.74 14.73 0.52
N VAL A 114 -6.49 13.48 0.10
CA VAL A 114 -6.11 13.16 -1.28
C VAL A 114 -7.38 13.12 -2.14
N VAL A 115 -7.47 14.04 -3.10
CA VAL A 115 -8.61 14.16 -4.03
C VAL A 115 -8.47 13.12 -5.14
N ALA A 116 -7.30 13.07 -5.75
CA ALA A 116 -6.93 12.10 -6.76
C ALA A 116 -5.50 11.60 -6.51
N GLY A 117 -5.24 10.35 -6.87
CA GLY A 117 -3.94 9.72 -6.65
C GLY A 117 -3.73 8.60 -7.65
N ILE A 118 -2.49 8.17 -7.79
CA ILE A 118 -2.12 7.04 -8.63
C ILE A 118 -2.20 5.71 -7.89
N LYS A 119 -2.48 4.66 -8.65
CA LYS A 119 -2.23 3.27 -8.25
C LYS A 119 -0.98 2.79 -8.97
N VAL A 120 -0.06 2.19 -8.24
CA VAL A 120 1.19 1.63 -8.74
C VAL A 120 1.20 0.14 -8.48
N ILE A 121 1.51 -0.65 -9.49
CA ILE A 121 1.74 -2.08 -9.37
C ILE A 121 3.23 -2.30 -9.60
N TYR A 122 3.90 -2.87 -8.61
CA TYR A 122 5.29 -3.26 -8.68
C TYR A 122 5.36 -4.77 -8.78
N GLU A 123 6.15 -5.28 -9.72
CA GLU A 123 6.40 -6.70 -9.90
C GLU A 123 7.86 -6.96 -10.27
N LYS A 124 8.53 -7.84 -9.53
CA LYS A 124 9.86 -8.32 -9.91
C LYS A 124 9.73 -9.54 -10.83
N ILE A 125 10.23 -9.41 -12.06
CA ILE A 125 10.23 -10.47 -13.07
C ILE A 125 11.39 -11.44 -12.79
N SER A 126 11.27 -12.67 -13.30
CA SER A 126 12.19 -13.79 -13.10
C SER A 126 13.65 -13.48 -13.43
N ASN A 127 13.89 -12.55 -14.35
CA ASN A 127 15.22 -12.19 -14.85
C ASN A 127 15.94 -11.15 -14.00
N GLY A 128 15.34 -10.70 -12.89
CA GLY A 128 15.86 -9.61 -12.06
C GLY A 128 15.31 -8.24 -12.44
N ASP A 129 14.71 -8.13 -13.63
CA ASP A 129 14.00 -6.94 -14.12
C ASP A 129 12.80 -6.60 -13.23
N ILE A 130 12.45 -5.32 -13.22
CA ILE A 130 11.38 -4.74 -12.42
C ILE A 130 10.35 -4.14 -13.36
N GLU A 131 9.11 -4.58 -13.24
CA GLU A 131 7.97 -3.98 -13.91
C GLU A 131 7.21 -3.07 -12.95
N ILE A 132 6.95 -1.84 -13.39
CA ILE A 132 6.22 -0.84 -12.62
C ILE A 132 5.13 -0.23 -13.49
N SER A 133 3.87 -0.54 -13.18
CA SER A 133 2.70 0.04 -13.86
C SER A 133 2.09 1.16 -13.04
N PHE A 134 1.96 2.34 -13.64
CA PHE A 134 1.36 3.53 -13.06
C PHE A 134 -0.02 3.82 -13.67
N TYR A 135 -1.05 3.83 -12.84
CA TYR A 135 -2.43 4.12 -13.21
C TYR A 135 -2.82 5.53 -12.70
N PRO A 136 -2.86 6.55 -13.58
CA PRO A 136 -3.28 7.91 -13.22
C PRO A 136 -4.80 7.97 -13.00
N ASN A 137 -5.26 7.63 -11.80
CA ASN A 137 -6.69 7.64 -11.46
C ASN A 137 -7.20 9.07 -11.18
N GLY A 138 -7.38 9.84 -12.25
CA GLY A 138 -8.02 11.17 -12.22
C GLY A 138 -7.14 12.29 -11.65
N ILE A 139 -5.80 12.11 -11.66
CA ILE A 139 -4.86 13.16 -11.26
C ILE A 139 -4.76 14.24 -12.35
N LYS A 140 -4.65 15.52 -11.96
CA LYS A 140 -4.49 16.67 -12.87
C LYS A 140 -3.26 16.54 -13.75
N ASN A 141 -2.19 15.99 -13.20
CA ASN A 141 -0.90 15.83 -13.87
C ASN A 141 -0.70 14.42 -14.46
N SER A 142 -1.75 13.80 -15.01
CA SER A 142 -1.70 12.44 -15.57
C SER A 142 -0.61 12.25 -16.62
N ASP A 143 -0.34 13.28 -17.44
CA ASP A 143 0.67 13.21 -18.50
C ASP A 143 2.11 13.04 -17.96
N ARG A 144 2.36 13.47 -16.71
CA ARG A 144 3.67 13.29 -16.07
C ARG A 144 4.01 11.83 -15.81
N VAL A 145 3.01 10.94 -15.79
CA VAL A 145 3.21 9.50 -15.69
C VAL A 145 3.99 8.96 -16.89
N ARG A 146 3.94 9.62 -18.05
CA ARG A 146 4.71 9.25 -19.26
C ARG A 146 6.14 9.77 -19.26
N GLN A 147 6.50 10.62 -18.28
CA GLN A 147 7.80 11.28 -18.14
C GLN A 147 8.47 10.89 -16.83
N LEU A 148 8.37 9.62 -16.44
CA LEU A 148 8.97 9.11 -15.20
C LEU A 148 10.31 8.43 -15.42
N THR A 149 10.78 8.29 -16.67
CA THR A 149 12.02 7.59 -17.04
C THR A 149 13.20 8.02 -16.16
N ASP A 150 13.62 9.28 -16.22
CA ASP A 150 14.81 9.75 -15.49
C ASP A 150 14.65 9.60 -13.97
N ARG A 151 13.45 9.88 -13.45
CA ARG A 151 13.14 9.78 -12.01
C ARG A 151 13.17 8.33 -11.52
N LEU A 152 12.70 7.39 -12.34
CA LEU A 152 12.73 5.97 -12.06
C LEU A 152 14.16 5.44 -12.10
N GLN A 153 14.95 5.86 -13.09
CA GLN A 153 16.36 5.50 -13.17
C GLN A 153 17.13 6.01 -11.94
N GLU A 154 16.94 7.28 -11.55
CA GLU A 154 17.58 7.87 -10.37
C GLU A 154 17.13 7.20 -9.06
N ALA A 155 15.86 6.83 -8.94
CA ALA A 155 15.33 6.26 -7.70
C ALA A 155 15.69 4.78 -7.48
N PHE A 156 15.83 4.03 -8.57
CA PHE A 156 16.12 2.59 -8.54
C PHE A 156 17.55 2.23 -8.89
N ASP A 157 18.35 3.16 -9.40
CA ASP A 157 19.71 2.94 -9.91
C ASP A 157 19.75 1.84 -10.99
N LEU A 158 18.73 1.84 -11.86
CA LEU A 158 18.54 0.87 -12.94
C LEU A 158 18.19 1.61 -14.24
N THR A 159 18.42 0.98 -15.39
CA THR A 159 18.03 1.59 -16.66
C THR A 159 16.61 1.18 -17.04
N VAL A 160 15.84 2.12 -17.59
CA VAL A 160 14.54 1.82 -18.18
C VAL A 160 14.76 1.17 -19.54
N ILE A 161 14.35 -0.10 -19.67
CA ILE A 161 14.48 -0.93 -20.87
C ILE A 161 13.34 -0.64 -21.85
N SER A 162 12.12 -0.50 -21.32
CA SER A 162 10.93 -0.23 -22.15
C SER A 162 9.90 0.59 -21.40
N VAL A 163 9.10 1.31 -22.19
CA VAL A 163 7.95 2.10 -21.73
C VAL A 163 6.76 1.75 -22.62
N ASP A 164 5.73 1.16 -22.04
CA ASP A 164 4.44 0.94 -22.70
C ASP A 164 3.43 1.99 -22.21
N ASN A 165 2.97 2.83 -23.13
CA ASN A 165 2.02 3.89 -22.86
C ASN A 165 0.63 3.50 -23.32
N GLN A 166 -0.20 3.03 -22.39
CA GLN A 166 -1.61 2.76 -22.64
C GLN A 166 -2.48 3.97 -22.29
N LEU A 167 -3.74 3.94 -22.73
CA LEU A 167 -4.73 4.97 -22.40
C LEU A 167 -5.00 5.06 -20.89
N THR A 168 -4.94 3.92 -20.19
CA THR A 168 -5.33 3.81 -18.77
C THR A 168 -4.15 3.76 -17.81
N HIS A 169 -2.94 3.45 -18.30
CA HIS A 169 -1.74 3.32 -17.49
C HIS A 169 -0.47 3.39 -18.34
N THR A 170 0.67 3.64 -17.69
CA THR A 170 2.00 3.50 -18.28
C THR A 170 2.76 2.43 -17.51
N THR A 171 3.35 1.49 -18.24
CA THR A 171 4.21 0.44 -17.67
C THR A 171 5.66 0.71 -18.03
N TYR A 172 6.51 0.68 -17.02
CA TYR A 172 7.96 0.80 -17.15
C TYR A 172 8.61 -0.53 -16.79
N VAL A 173 9.55 -0.97 -17.62
CA VAL A 173 10.43 -2.10 -17.28
C VAL A 173 11.82 -1.55 -17.02
N LEU A 174 12.34 -1.80 -15.82
CA LEU A 174 13.69 -1.43 -15.41
C LEU A 174 14.54 -2.69 -15.32
N GLY A 175 15.78 -2.60 -15.74
CA GLY A 175 16.76 -3.67 -15.56
C GLY A 175 18.19 -3.14 -15.68
N ASP A 176 19.13 -4.03 -15.39
CA ASP A 176 20.55 -3.70 -15.42
C ASP A 176 21.13 -4.00 -16.81
N ILE A 177 21.38 -2.96 -17.60
CA ILE A 177 21.98 -3.12 -18.94
C ILE A 177 23.41 -3.67 -18.85
N SER A 178 24.12 -3.52 -17.72
CA SER A 178 25.45 -4.10 -17.55
C SER A 178 25.44 -5.63 -17.58
N SER A 179 24.33 -6.25 -17.18
CA SER A 179 24.10 -7.70 -17.26
C SER A 179 23.66 -8.20 -18.65
N ASN A 180 23.27 -7.29 -19.55
CA ASN A 180 22.75 -7.58 -20.90
C ASN A 180 23.70 -7.12 -22.02
N LYS A 181 24.99 -6.86 -21.72
CA LYS A 181 26.01 -6.71 -22.76
C LYS A 181 26.12 -8.02 -23.54
N LYS A 182 25.45 -8.12 -24.69
CA LYS A 182 25.94 -9.00 -25.76
C LYS A 182 27.35 -8.51 -26.08
N GLU A 183 28.35 -9.32 -25.77
CA GLU A 183 29.69 -9.13 -26.31
C GLU A 183 29.56 -9.05 -27.83
N VAL A 184 29.92 -7.90 -28.40
CA VAL A 184 30.08 -7.79 -29.85
C VAL A 184 31.28 -8.65 -30.17
N ASN A 185 31.04 -9.82 -30.75
CA ASN A 185 32.12 -10.69 -31.17
C ASN A 185 32.72 -10.07 -32.45
N ASN A 186 34.05 -10.07 -32.56
CA ASN A 186 34.77 -9.48 -33.69
C ASN A 186 34.48 -10.15 -35.05
N ASP A 187 33.61 -11.17 -35.08
CA ASP A 187 33.21 -11.89 -36.29
C ASP A 187 32.04 -11.22 -37.04
N ASP A 188 31.46 -10.13 -36.51
CA ASP A 188 30.32 -9.41 -37.11
C ASP A 188 30.75 -8.17 -37.97
N PHE A 189 32.03 -8.05 -38.33
CA PHE A 189 32.55 -7.00 -39.24
C PHE A 189 33.29 -7.59 -40.45
#